data_AF-A0A817CJR9-F1
#
_entry.id   AF-A0A817CJR9-F1
#
_cell.length_a   1.000
_cell.length_b   1.000
_cell.length_c   1.000
_cell.angle_alpha   90.00
_cell.angle_beta   90.00
_cell.angle_gamma   90.00
#
_symmetry.space_group_name_H-M   'P 1'
#
loop_
_entity.id
_entity.type
_entity.pdbx_description
1 polymer ?
#
loop_
_entity_poly.entity_id
_entity_poly.type
_entity_poly.pdbx_seq_one_letter_code
_entity_poly.pdbx_strand_id
1 'polypeptide(L)'
;MPFRDQWRDVKCLHDDGIPIDTTSNETAKLFDAALTQYTGWYNDKQLGGIESCLSRLLSSDPTCITSRIFAAGLELVATVSPSASLHSKTLASLGDTTSSNKYINLHCQALGQWSLGQFAKAADTWEQLLVLYPFDMMAIKFVADTYFYIGDRNMLRDSIARILPIWETSSDRPLKSYLYGMYAFGLGETNMIERAEKEALYGLELNQHDGWATHAIAHAVEYAGDASKGIDFLKKTNQNWETCDVIKPHIDWHWALYELEQGNREITEDILTNRILNKDGEMIMLDFVDMAALIYRLKLAGQKCSTTYSSNRLKKFLNDHLHDHTLIFNDLHVYFILDDYADAEDRNNFLRTLKEAYDTSDSDNGHVYRQVGKYIFQAMDQFKEKNYSDVVELLYPIRNKIYQIGGSNAQRDLFNLLLIHSAVHSNNNQHQQLAKRLINERCLLRNKTKSKLMENYANAILID
;
A
#
# COMPACT_ATOMS: atom_id res chain seq x y z
N MET A 1 -15.84 18.85 -13.79
CA MET A 1 -14.45 18.59 -14.22
C MET A 1 -13.90 17.50 -13.32
N PRO A 2 -13.07 16.55 -13.82
CA PRO A 2 -12.52 15.50 -12.97
C PRO A 2 -11.56 16.04 -11.91
N PHE A 3 -10.99 17.23 -12.15
CA PHE A 3 -10.01 17.86 -11.28
C PHE A 3 -10.47 19.22 -10.79
N ARG A 4 -9.99 19.57 -9.60
CA ARG A 4 -10.19 20.87 -8.96
C ARG A 4 -9.35 21.94 -9.66
N ASP A 5 -9.91 23.14 -9.83
CA ASP A 5 -9.29 24.27 -10.54
C ASP A 5 -9.06 25.51 -9.66
N GLN A 6 -9.51 25.47 -8.40
CA GLN A 6 -9.31 26.54 -7.42
C GLN A 6 -8.63 26.03 -6.16
N TRP A 7 -7.45 26.56 -5.88
CA TRP A 7 -6.61 26.21 -4.73
C TRP A 7 -6.74 27.22 -3.59
N ARG A 8 -6.70 26.74 -2.35
CA ARG A 8 -6.76 27.55 -1.13
C ARG A 8 -5.54 28.45 -1.05
N ASP A 9 -5.76 29.71 -0.73
CA ASP A 9 -4.70 30.66 -0.42
C ASP A 9 -4.36 30.64 1.09
N VAL A 10 -3.45 31.51 1.53
CA VAL A 10 -3.02 31.57 2.94
C VAL A 10 -4.21 31.79 3.88
N LYS A 11 -5.12 32.70 3.51
CA LYS A 11 -6.29 33.00 4.34
C LYS A 11 -7.20 31.79 4.45
N CYS A 12 -7.52 31.13 3.33
CA CYS A 12 -8.37 29.94 3.36
C CYS A 12 -7.78 28.82 4.23
N LEU A 13 -6.46 28.59 4.18
CA LEU A 13 -5.80 27.59 5.03
C LEU A 13 -5.88 27.96 6.52
N HIS A 14 -5.68 29.23 6.88
CA HIS A 14 -5.83 29.69 8.26
C HIS A 14 -7.28 29.62 8.76
N ASP A 15 -8.26 29.97 7.90
CA ASP A 15 -9.69 29.85 8.21
C ASP A 15 -10.09 28.37 8.42
N ASP A 16 -9.37 27.44 7.78
CA ASP A 16 -9.46 25.99 7.99
C ASP A 16 -8.69 25.51 9.25
N GLY A 17 -8.06 26.43 9.99
CA GLY A 17 -7.29 26.12 11.18
C GLY A 17 -5.89 25.57 10.90
N ILE A 18 -5.39 25.64 9.67
CA ILE A 18 -4.05 25.17 9.29
C ILE A 18 -3.06 26.35 9.35
N PRO A 19 -2.17 26.40 10.36
CA PRO A 19 -1.27 27.54 10.56
C PRO A 19 -0.02 27.40 9.70
N ILE A 20 -0.17 27.49 8.37
CA ILE A 20 0.95 27.47 7.42
C ILE A 20 1.89 28.67 7.65
N ASP A 21 3.20 28.48 7.51
CA ASP A 21 4.24 29.47 7.83
C ASP A 21 4.72 30.31 6.63
N THR A 22 3.86 30.48 5.62
CA THR A 22 4.13 31.36 4.48
C THR A 22 3.12 32.50 4.41
N THR A 23 3.59 33.67 3.96
CA THR A 23 2.72 34.79 3.58
C THR A 23 2.42 34.81 2.07
N SER A 24 2.98 33.87 1.30
CA SER A 24 2.82 33.79 -0.15
C SER A 24 1.56 33.01 -0.53
N ASN A 25 0.60 33.69 -1.13
CA ASN A 25 -0.59 33.04 -1.70
C ASN A 25 -0.25 32.08 -2.84
N GLU A 26 0.85 32.31 -3.57
CA GLU A 26 1.32 31.37 -4.58
C GLU A 26 1.78 30.06 -3.94
N THR A 27 2.61 30.14 -2.90
CA THR A 27 3.11 28.97 -2.15
C THR A 27 1.97 28.19 -1.51
N ALA A 28 1.03 28.88 -0.85
CA ALA A 28 -0.15 28.22 -0.26
C ALA A 28 -1.00 27.48 -1.31
N LYS A 29 -1.21 28.08 -2.49
CA LYS A 29 -1.95 27.45 -3.58
C LYS A 29 -1.21 26.26 -4.18
N LEU A 30 0.11 26.35 -4.34
CA LEU A 30 0.94 25.22 -4.80
C LEU A 30 0.92 24.08 -3.78
N PHE A 31 0.97 24.39 -2.48
CA PHE A 31 0.84 23.40 -1.41
C PHE A 31 -0.51 22.68 -1.49
N ASP A 32 -1.62 23.44 -1.56
CA ASP A 32 -2.96 22.87 -1.65
C ASP A 32 -3.18 22.04 -2.93
N ALA A 33 -2.58 22.47 -4.05
CA ALA A 33 -2.63 21.74 -5.31
C ALA A 33 -1.85 20.42 -5.26
N ALA A 34 -0.64 20.44 -4.68
CA ALA A 34 0.17 19.23 -4.52
C ALA A 34 -0.47 18.26 -3.51
N LEU A 35 -1.03 18.78 -2.41
CA LEU A 35 -1.80 17.99 -1.43
C LEU A 35 -3.04 17.36 -2.06
N THR A 36 -3.74 18.07 -2.95
CA THR A 36 -4.90 17.52 -3.67
C THR A 36 -4.50 16.35 -4.57
N GLN A 37 -3.42 16.50 -5.35
CA GLN A 37 -2.90 15.43 -6.22
C GLN A 37 -2.49 14.18 -5.41
N TYR A 38 -1.78 14.38 -4.30
CA TYR A 38 -1.41 13.29 -3.38
C TYR A 38 -2.63 12.62 -2.74
N THR A 39 -3.62 13.40 -2.30
CA THR A 39 -4.83 12.88 -1.66
C THR A 39 -5.69 12.08 -2.65
N GLY A 40 -5.86 12.62 -3.86
CA GLY A 40 -6.71 12.02 -4.90
C GLY A 40 -6.04 10.98 -5.77
N TRP A 41 -4.74 10.71 -5.57
CA TRP A 41 -3.94 9.78 -6.38
C TRP A 41 -3.98 10.05 -7.88
N TYR A 42 -3.80 11.32 -8.27
CA TYR A 42 -3.74 11.71 -9.67
C TYR A 42 -2.68 12.78 -9.93
N ASN A 43 -2.16 12.81 -11.15
CA ASN A 43 -1.31 13.89 -11.66
C ASN A 43 -2.11 14.87 -12.51
N ASP A 44 -2.15 16.13 -12.09
CA ASP A 44 -2.74 17.21 -12.87
C ASP A 44 -1.76 17.65 -13.98
N LYS A 45 -2.13 17.37 -15.22
CA LYS A 45 -1.33 17.75 -16.40
C LYS A 45 -1.12 19.25 -16.52
N GLN A 46 -2.04 20.09 -16.04
CA GLN A 46 -1.88 21.55 -16.09
C GLN A 46 -0.82 22.05 -15.11
N LEU A 47 -0.57 21.28 -14.04
CA LEU A 47 0.45 21.57 -13.04
C LEU A 47 1.79 20.89 -13.32
N GLY A 48 1.84 20.04 -14.36
CA GLY A 48 3.01 19.19 -14.66
C GLY A 48 3.11 17.97 -13.76
N GLY A 49 2.00 17.54 -13.15
CA GLY A 49 1.97 16.46 -12.15
C GLY A 49 2.52 16.88 -10.78
N ILE A 50 2.56 15.92 -9.86
CA ILE A 50 2.98 16.18 -8.48
C ILE A 50 4.45 16.62 -8.39
N GLU A 51 5.34 16.05 -9.20
CA GLU A 51 6.77 16.35 -9.18
C GLU A 51 7.06 17.81 -9.57
N SER A 52 6.51 18.28 -10.71
CA SER A 52 6.67 19.67 -11.13
C SER A 52 6.02 20.63 -10.14
N CYS A 53 4.86 20.25 -9.58
CA CYS A 53 4.18 21.05 -8.57
C CYS A 53 5.01 21.19 -7.29
N LEU A 54 5.66 20.12 -6.81
CA LEU A 54 6.56 20.14 -5.65
C LEU A 54 7.82 20.97 -5.91
N SER A 55 8.44 20.84 -7.09
CA SER A 55 9.60 21.65 -7.46
C SER A 55 9.28 23.15 -7.44
N ARG A 56 8.11 23.53 -7.97
CA ARG A 56 7.61 24.92 -7.92
C ARG A 56 7.27 25.35 -6.49
N LEU A 57 6.63 24.48 -5.70
CA LEU A 57 6.29 24.74 -4.30
C LEU A 57 7.54 25.12 -3.50
N LEU A 58 8.58 24.29 -3.56
CA LEU A 58 9.84 24.50 -2.84
C LEU A 58 10.60 25.73 -3.33
N SER A 59 10.47 26.08 -4.61
CA SER A 59 11.13 27.26 -5.20
C SER A 59 10.39 28.58 -4.90
N SER A 60 9.06 28.53 -4.73
CA SER A 60 8.22 29.73 -4.56
C SER A 60 8.45 30.46 -3.24
N ASP A 61 8.79 29.71 -2.19
CA ASP A 61 9.19 30.23 -0.88
C ASP A 61 10.14 29.22 -0.21
N PRO A 62 11.47 29.36 -0.41
CA PRO A 62 12.45 28.46 0.15
C PRO A 62 12.52 28.45 1.68
N THR A 63 11.90 29.44 2.34
CA THR A 63 11.88 29.56 3.80
C THR A 63 10.69 28.86 4.44
N CYS A 64 9.65 28.53 3.66
CA CYS A 64 8.46 27.83 4.14
C CYS A 64 8.82 26.41 4.63
N ILE A 65 8.73 26.19 5.93
CA ILE A 65 9.01 24.89 6.56
C ILE A 65 7.89 23.91 6.20
N THR A 66 6.63 24.35 6.12
CA THR A 66 5.51 23.47 5.73
C THR A 66 5.70 22.84 4.35
N SER A 67 6.24 23.60 3.38
CA SER A 67 6.57 23.06 2.05
C SER A 67 7.62 21.95 2.11
N ARG A 68 8.67 22.14 2.93
CA ARG A 68 9.73 21.15 3.14
C ARG A 68 9.24 19.93 3.92
N ILE A 69 8.38 20.11 4.91
CA ILE A 69 7.68 19.03 5.62
C ILE A 69 6.93 18.15 4.63
N PHE A 70 6.14 18.76 3.73
CA PHE A 70 5.35 18.01 2.77
C PHE A 70 6.23 17.20 1.80
N ALA A 71 7.27 17.83 1.23
CA ALA A 71 8.21 17.16 0.35
C ALA A 71 8.96 16.00 1.05
N ALA A 72 9.49 16.24 2.25
CA ALA A 72 10.16 15.21 3.03
C ALA A 72 9.22 14.05 3.41
N GLY A 73 7.96 14.35 3.75
CA GLY A 73 6.95 13.34 4.05
C GLY A 73 6.62 12.47 2.83
N LEU A 74 6.49 13.06 1.64
CA LEU A 74 6.28 12.30 0.40
C LEU A 74 7.48 11.39 0.07
N GLU A 75 8.71 11.87 0.26
CA GLU A 75 9.91 11.05 0.08
C GLU A 75 9.93 9.83 1.02
N LEU A 76 9.51 10.03 2.28
CA LEU A 76 9.42 8.96 3.26
C LEU A 76 8.37 7.91 2.86
N VAL A 77 7.12 8.32 2.65
CA VAL A 77 6.02 7.39 2.33
C VAL A 77 6.15 6.76 0.95
N ALA A 78 7.00 7.30 0.05
CA ALA A 78 7.33 6.62 -1.19
C ALA A 78 8.11 5.30 -0.97
N THR A 79 8.82 5.16 0.17
CA THR A 79 9.53 3.94 0.59
C THR A 79 10.62 3.45 -0.38
N VAL A 80 11.20 4.38 -1.15
CA VAL A 80 12.23 4.17 -2.20
C VAL A 80 13.62 4.70 -1.82
N SER A 81 13.83 4.92 -0.51
CA SER A 81 15.11 5.38 0.03
C SER A 81 15.70 4.32 0.96
N PRO A 82 17.03 4.10 0.94
CA PRO A 82 17.66 3.16 1.85
C PRO A 82 17.54 3.57 3.31
N SER A 83 17.07 2.65 4.14
CA SER A 83 16.90 2.80 5.59
C SER A 83 18.13 3.36 6.29
N ALA A 84 19.33 2.94 5.88
CA ALA A 84 20.61 3.40 6.43
C ALA A 84 20.88 4.91 6.24
N SER A 85 20.29 5.52 5.21
CA SER A 85 20.44 6.95 4.88
C SER A 85 19.19 7.78 5.12
N LEU A 86 18.08 7.13 5.46
CA LEU A 86 16.75 7.72 5.49
C LEU A 86 16.69 8.90 6.46
N HIS A 87 17.14 8.70 7.71
CA HIS A 87 17.12 9.75 8.73
C HIS A 87 17.95 10.98 8.37
N SER A 88 19.19 10.80 7.90
CA SER A 88 20.06 11.92 7.54
C SER A 88 19.53 12.70 6.34
N LYS A 89 18.96 12.01 5.34
CA LYS A 89 18.28 12.64 4.20
C LYS A 89 17.05 13.45 4.65
N THR A 90 16.22 12.89 5.53
CA THR A 90 15.05 13.60 6.07
C THR A 90 15.46 14.87 6.80
N LEU A 91 16.48 14.82 7.66
CA LEU A 91 16.97 16.01 8.36
C LEU A 91 17.55 17.05 7.38
N ALA A 92 18.26 16.60 6.35
CA ALA A 92 18.79 17.51 5.33
C ALA A 92 17.67 18.18 4.52
N SER A 93 16.61 17.44 4.17
CA SER A 93 15.44 17.96 3.45
C SER A 93 14.65 18.97 4.30
N LEU A 94 14.48 18.69 5.59
CA LEU A 94 13.83 19.60 6.54
C LEU A 94 14.65 20.87 6.80
N GLY A 95 15.98 20.77 6.84
CA GLY A 95 16.87 21.90 7.13
C GLY A 95 16.63 22.52 8.52
N ASP A 96 16.82 23.85 8.65
CA ASP A 96 16.44 24.56 9.87
C ASP A 96 14.92 24.58 10.04
N THR A 97 14.46 23.99 11.15
CA THR A 97 13.05 23.83 11.53
C THR A 97 12.71 24.63 12.79
N THR A 98 13.58 25.54 13.22
CA THR A 98 13.36 26.38 14.41
C THR A 98 12.07 27.18 14.27
N SER A 99 11.04 26.81 15.02
CA SER A 99 9.73 27.45 14.96
C SER A 99 9.04 27.45 16.32
N SER A 100 8.34 28.54 16.64
CA SER A 100 7.40 28.59 17.77
C SER A 100 6.04 27.97 17.41
N ASN A 101 5.82 27.62 16.14
CA ASN A 101 4.58 27.04 15.65
C ASN A 101 4.49 25.55 16.02
N LYS A 102 3.53 25.22 16.90
CA LYS A 102 3.31 23.84 17.37
C LYS A 102 2.98 22.86 16.23
N TYR A 103 2.24 23.31 15.22
CA TYR A 103 1.89 22.49 14.04
C TYR A 103 3.16 22.00 13.30
N ILE A 104 4.09 22.91 13.05
CA ILE A 104 5.37 22.62 12.39
C ILE A 104 6.19 21.65 13.24
N ASN A 105 6.31 21.94 14.53
CA ASN A 105 7.12 21.12 15.45
C ASN A 105 6.60 19.68 15.53
N LEU A 106 5.28 19.46 15.54
CA LEU A 106 4.69 18.12 15.56
C LEU A 106 4.95 17.36 14.25
N HIS A 107 4.81 18.00 13.09
CA HIS A 107 5.15 17.36 11.81
C HIS A 107 6.64 17.00 11.72
N CYS A 108 7.54 17.93 12.07
CA CYS A 108 8.98 17.66 12.08
C CYS A 108 9.33 16.52 13.04
N GLN A 109 8.70 16.48 14.21
CA GLN A 109 8.88 15.38 15.17
C GLN A 109 8.41 14.05 14.59
N ALA A 110 7.22 13.99 13.98
CA ALA A 110 6.69 12.76 13.38
C ALA A 110 7.59 12.25 12.24
N LEU A 111 8.06 13.13 11.34
CA LEU A 111 8.99 12.77 10.27
C LEU A 111 10.35 12.30 10.81
N GLY A 112 10.86 12.92 11.88
CA GLY A 112 12.06 12.48 12.57
C GLY A 112 11.91 11.07 13.16
N GLN A 113 10.78 10.77 13.80
CA GLN A 113 10.46 9.44 14.33
C GLN A 113 10.31 8.41 13.20
N TRP A 114 9.57 8.76 12.14
CA TRP A 114 9.31 7.88 11.00
C TRP A 114 10.61 7.49 10.30
N SER A 115 11.48 8.47 10.03
CA SER A 115 12.78 8.25 9.38
C SER A 115 13.79 7.42 10.21
N LEU A 116 13.55 7.28 11.52
CA LEU A 116 14.25 6.34 12.40
C LEU A 116 13.61 4.94 12.46
N GLY A 117 12.56 4.69 11.66
CA GLY A 117 11.80 3.45 11.67
C GLY A 117 10.88 3.27 12.88
N GLN A 118 10.55 4.37 13.58
CA GLN A 118 9.61 4.39 14.73
C GLN A 118 8.21 4.76 14.25
N PHE A 119 7.66 3.98 13.33
CA PHE A 119 6.40 4.26 12.63
C PHE A 119 5.22 4.44 13.58
N ALA A 120 5.08 3.57 14.60
CA ALA A 120 4.01 3.68 15.59
C ALA A 120 4.07 5.01 16.36
N LYS A 121 5.27 5.44 16.76
CA LYS A 121 5.47 6.73 17.45
C LYS A 121 5.18 7.92 16.52
N ALA A 122 5.59 7.84 15.27
CA ALA A 122 5.28 8.86 14.27
C ALA A 122 3.76 9.00 14.08
N ALA A 123 3.06 7.87 13.99
CA ALA A 123 1.61 7.84 13.90
C ALA A 123 0.94 8.47 15.12
N ASP A 124 1.38 8.13 16.34
CA ASP A 124 0.88 8.75 17.58
C ASP A 124 1.10 10.27 17.60
N THR A 125 2.20 10.77 17.02
CA THR A 125 2.47 12.21 16.92
C THR A 125 1.53 12.88 15.91
N TRP A 126 1.24 12.25 14.76
CA TRP A 126 0.23 12.76 13.83
C TRP A 126 -1.19 12.69 14.41
N GLU A 127 -1.54 11.67 15.20
CA GLU A 127 -2.83 11.63 15.90
C GLU A 127 -2.96 12.77 16.92
N GLN A 128 -1.90 13.08 17.67
CA GLN A 128 -1.88 14.27 18.53
C GLN A 128 -2.08 15.56 17.74
N LEU A 129 -1.54 15.62 16.52
CA LEU A 129 -1.75 16.74 15.61
C LEU A 129 -3.23 16.82 15.19
N LEU A 130 -3.85 15.70 14.79
CA LEU A 130 -5.25 15.67 14.34
C LEU A 130 -6.26 15.98 15.44
N VAL A 131 -5.92 15.79 16.72
CA VAL A 131 -6.70 16.30 17.85
C VAL A 131 -6.76 17.83 17.86
N LEU A 132 -5.68 18.50 17.45
CA LEU A 132 -5.56 19.96 17.46
C LEU A 132 -5.99 20.59 16.13
N TYR A 133 -5.71 19.92 15.02
CA TYR A 133 -5.91 20.39 13.65
C TYR A 133 -6.66 19.32 12.84
N PRO A 134 -7.95 19.06 13.14
CA PRO A 134 -8.69 17.94 12.56
C PRO A 134 -8.89 18.05 11.04
N PHE A 135 -8.71 19.24 10.46
CA PHE A 135 -8.82 19.49 9.02
C PHE A 135 -7.51 19.32 8.24
N ASP A 136 -6.43 18.89 8.91
CA ASP A 136 -5.14 18.69 8.26
C ASP A 136 -5.09 17.39 7.45
N MET A 137 -5.40 17.51 6.16
CA MET A 137 -5.34 16.38 5.23
C MET A 137 -3.90 15.84 5.03
N MET A 138 -2.86 16.65 5.24
CA MET A 138 -1.47 16.17 5.15
C MET A 138 -1.18 15.16 6.27
N ALA A 139 -1.54 15.51 7.51
CA ALA A 139 -1.42 14.57 8.63
C ALA A 139 -2.33 13.34 8.47
N ILE A 140 -3.58 13.52 8.02
CA ILE A 140 -4.50 12.39 7.75
C ILE A 140 -3.87 11.40 6.74
N LYS A 141 -3.29 11.91 5.64
CA LYS A 141 -2.68 11.05 4.63
C LYS A 141 -1.41 10.37 5.12
N PHE A 142 -0.52 11.09 5.82
CA PHE A 142 0.71 10.48 6.34
C PHE A 142 0.45 9.45 7.43
N VAL A 143 -0.51 9.69 8.32
CA VAL A 143 -0.87 8.71 9.36
C VAL A 143 -1.55 7.49 8.75
N ALA A 144 -2.45 7.67 7.76
CA ALA A 144 -3.09 6.56 7.07
C ALA A 144 -2.08 5.66 6.35
N ASP A 145 -1.13 6.25 5.60
CA ASP A 145 -0.07 5.49 4.93
C ASP A 145 0.80 4.74 5.95
N THR A 146 1.10 5.39 7.08
CA THR A 146 1.88 4.76 8.17
C THR A 146 1.15 3.58 8.80
N TYR A 147 -0.15 3.69 9.09
CA TYR A 147 -0.96 2.58 9.60
C TYR A 147 -1.02 1.42 8.62
N PHE A 148 -1.07 1.70 7.31
CA PHE A 148 -1.00 0.69 6.27
C PHE A 148 0.36 -0.04 6.29
N TYR A 149 1.47 0.67 6.47
CA TYR A 149 2.81 0.07 6.51
C TYR A 149 3.08 -0.79 7.74
N ILE A 150 2.46 -0.51 8.89
CA ILE A 150 2.58 -1.33 10.10
C ILE A 150 1.44 -2.33 10.28
N GLY A 151 0.47 -2.35 9.37
CA GLY A 151 -0.66 -3.28 9.40
C GLY A 151 -1.69 -2.99 10.49
N ASP A 152 -1.75 -1.76 10.99
CA ASP A 152 -2.75 -1.36 12.00
C ASP A 152 -4.10 -1.03 11.33
N ARG A 153 -4.79 -2.10 10.94
CA ARG A 153 -6.11 -2.04 10.31
C ARG A 153 -7.18 -1.37 11.16
N ASN A 154 -7.08 -1.45 12.48
CA ASN A 154 -8.05 -0.80 13.35
C ASN A 154 -7.87 0.71 13.26
N MET A 155 -6.63 1.18 13.27
CA MET A 155 -6.34 2.61 13.17
C MET A 155 -6.57 3.18 11.77
N LEU A 156 -6.43 2.39 10.69
CA LEU A 156 -6.92 2.79 9.36
C LEU A 156 -8.40 3.20 9.37
N ARG A 157 -9.23 2.49 10.15
CA ARG A 157 -10.64 2.82 10.32
C ARG A 157 -10.84 3.95 11.34
N ASP A 158 -10.25 3.79 12.52
CA ASP A 158 -10.59 4.59 13.70
C ASP A 158 -10.02 6.01 13.61
N SER A 159 -8.88 6.20 12.94
CA SER A 159 -8.31 7.52 12.66
C SER A 159 -9.26 8.39 11.85
N ILE A 160 -9.78 7.85 10.74
CA ILE A 160 -10.75 8.57 9.90
C ILE A 160 -12.09 8.74 10.64
N ALA A 161 -12.56 7.71 11.34
CA ALA A 161 -13.81 7.78 12.09
C ALA A 161 -13.81 8.87 13.18
N ARG A 162 -12.66 9.16 13.79
CA ARG A 162 -12.53 10.23 14.80
C ARG A 162 -12.78 11.63 14.22
N ILE A 163 -12.31 11.88 13.00
CA ILE A 163 -12.35 13.21 12.39
C ILE A 163 -13.55 13.38 11.44
N LEU A 164 -14.08 12.31 10.85
CA LEU A 164 -15.13 12.38 9.82
C LEU A 164 -16.36 13.20 10.26
N PRO A 165 -16.94 13.04 11.47
CA PRO A 165 -18.09 13.86 11.91
C PRO A 165 -17.78 15.37 11.99
N ILE A 166 -16.53 15.74 12.27
CA ILE A 166 -16.08 17.14 12.31
C ILE A 166 -16.06 17.72 10.89
N TRP A 167 -15.60 16.93 9.91
CA TRP A 167 -15.65 17.30 8.50
C TRP A 167 -17.08 17.37 7.95
N GLU A 168 -17.94 16.43 8.35
CA GLU A 168 -19.36 16.38 7.96
C GLU A 168 -20.11 17.65 8.32
N THR A 169 -19.93 18.14 9.56
CA THR A 169 -20.60 19.33 10.09
C THR A 169 -20.03 20.65 9.60
N SER A 170 -18.87 20.63 8.94
CA SER A 170 -18.24 21.82 8.38
C SER A 170 -18.83 22.21 7.01
N SER A 171 -18.61 23.46 6.60
CA SER A 171 -18.92 23.95 5.24
C SER A 171 -18.33 23.04 4.17
N ASP A 172 -18.79 23.14 2.92
CA ASP A 172 -18.23 22.33 1.83
C ASP A 172 -16.72 22.60 1.70
N ARG A 173 -15.91 21.67 2.21
CA ARG A 173 -14.46 21.77 2.33
C ARG A 173 -13.82 20.94 1.23
N PRO A 174 -12.74 21.43 0.58
CA PRO A 174 -11.99 20.62 -0.35
C PRO A 174 -11.52 19.32 0.29
N LEU A 175 -11.41 18.26 -0.52
CA LEU A 175 -10.91 16.93 -0.14
C LEU A 175 -11.79 16.12 0.81
N LYS A 176 -12.92 16.67 1.30
CA LYS A 176 -13.85 15.97 2.20
C LYS A 176 -14.36 14.64 1.63
N SER A 177 -14.65 14.56 0.33
CA SER A 177 -15.17 13.34 -0.30
C SER A 177 -14.23 12.14 -0.14
N TYR A 178 -12.92 12.36 -0.22
CA TYR A 178 -11.91 11.28 -0.11
C TYR A 178 -11.92 10.59 1.25
N LEU A 179 -12.38 11.27 2.32
CA LEU A 179 -12.47 10.66 3.64
C LEU A 179 -13.44 9.47 3.69
N TYR A 180 -14.50 9.48 2.87
CA TYR A 180 -15.42 8.34 2.81
C TYR A 180 -14.76 7.12 2.17
N GLY A 181 -13.95 7.32 1.12
CA GLY A 181 -13.15 6.25 0.53
C GLY A 181 -12.07 5.71 1.50
N MET A 182 -11.37 6.60 2.21
CA MET A 182 -10.39 6.22 3.23
C MET A 182 -11.03 5.45 4.39
N TYR A 183 -12.19 5.91 4.87
CA TYR A 183 -12.95 5.24 5.93
C TYR A 183 -13.48 3.88 5.47
N ALA A 184 -14.03 3.81 4.25
CA ALA A 184 -14.48 2.58 3.63
C ALA A 184 -13.35 1.55 3.52
N PHE A 185 -12.15 1.98 3.13
CA PHE A 185 -10.99 1.10 3.11
C PHE A 185 -10.68 0.52 4.50
N GLY A 186 -10.63 1.35 5.55
CA GLY A 186 -10.44 0.88 6.93
C GLY A 186 -11.56 -0.06 7.42
N LEU A 187 -12.82 0.20 7.05
CA LEU A 187 -13.94 -0.70 7.30
C LEU A 187 -13.73 -2.07 6.62
N GLY A 188 -13.29 -2.06 5.36
CA GLY A 188 -12.97 -3.27 4.59
C GLY A 188 -11.85 -4.09 5.23
N GLU A 189 -10.74 -3.44 5.60
CA GLU A 189 -9.60 -4.08 6.27
C GLU A 189 -9.97 -4.72 7.62
N THR A 190 -11.06 -4.25 8.24
CA THR A 190 -11.62 -4.77 9.50
C THR A 190 -12.85 -5.67 9.30
N ASN A 191 -13.05 -6.17 8.08
CA ASN A 191 -14.12 -7.10 7.68
C ASN A 191 -15.56 -6.55 7.82
N MET A 192 -15.75 -5.23 7.89
CA MET A 192 -17.07 -4.59 7.87
C MET A 192 -17.54 -4.33 6.43
N ILE A 193 -17.59 -5.39 5.62
CA ILE A 193 -17.66 -5.31 4.15
C ILE A 193 -18.87 -4.54 3.63
N GLU A 194 -20.07 -4.81 4.13
CA GLU A 194 -21.29 -4.13 3.68
C GLU A 194 -21.26 -2.63 3.98
N ARG A 195 -20.69 -2.26 5.14
CA ARG A 195 -20.51 -0.85 5.51
C ARG A 195 -19.45 -0.18 4.65
N ALA A 196 -18.34 -0.87 4.38
CA ALA A 196 -17.29 -0.37 3.50
C ALA A 196 -17.85 -0.03 2.11
N GLU A 197 -18.61 -0.94 1.50
CA GLU A 197 -19.22 -0.70 0.19
C GLU A 197 -20.18 0.50 0.22
N LYS A 198 -21.02 0.61 1.26
CA LYS A 198 -21.95 1.73 1.40
C LYS A 198 -21.23 3.09 1.49
N GLU A 199 -20.22 3.21 2.35
CA GLU A 199 -19.46 4.45 2.52
C GLU A 199 -18.68 4.81 1.25
N ALA A 200 -18.09 3.83 0.57
CA ALA A 200 -17.39 4.08 -0.69
C ALA A 200 -18.34 4.53 -1.81
N LEU A 201 -19.52 3.91 -1.93
CA LEU A 201 -20.53 4.35 -2.89
C LEU A 201 -20.97 5.79 -2.63
N TYR A 202 -21.13 6.17 -1.35
CA TYR A 202 -21.41 7.55 -0.99
C TYR A 202 -20.26 8.50 -1.36
N GLY A 203 -19.01 8.09 -1.17
CA GLY A 203 -17.85 8.83 -1.66
C GLY A 203 -17.89 9.05 -3.19
N LEU A 204 -18.27 8.03 -3.96
CA LEU A 204 -18.45 8.14 -5.42
C LEU A 204 -19.63 9.01 -5.85
N GLU A 205 -20.70 9.07 -5.05
CA GLU A 205 -21.81 10.01 -5.29
C GLU A 205 -21.35 11.47 -5.15
N LEU A 206 -20.44 11.75 -4.21
CA LEU A 206 -19.85 13.08 -4.02
C LEU A 206 -18.77 13.40 -5.06
N ASN A 207 -17.95 12.40 -5.40
CA ASN A 207 -16.90 12.52 -6.41
C ASN A 207 -16.80 11.22 -7.21
N GLN A 208 -17.39 11.19 -8.41
CA GLN A 208 -17.38 10.00 -9.26
C GLN A 208 -15.97 9.53 -9.68
N HIS A 209 -14.96 10.42 -9.61
CA HIS A 209 -13.56 10.15 -9.94
C HIS A 209 -12.71 9.87 -8.69
N ASP A 210 -13.34 9.48 -7.57
CA ASP A 210 -12.64 9.19 -6.33
C ASP A 210 -11.90 7.82 -6.40
N GLY A 211 -10.57 7.90 -6.49
CA GLY A 211 -9.70 6.74 -6.48
C GLY A 211 -9.74 5.94 -5.18
N TRP A 212 -9.90 6.59 -4.01
CA TRP A 212 -10.04 5.91 -2.72
C TRP A 212 -11.32 5.10 -2.64
N ALA A 213 -12.43 5.68 -3.07
CA ALA A 213 -13.71 5.01 -3.01
C ALA A 213 -13.77 3.81 -3.98
N THR A 214 -13.26 3.97 -5.20
CA THR A 214 -13.14 2.85 -6.16
C THR A 214 -12.26 1.73 -5.61
N HIS A 215 -11.10 2.10 -5.05
CA HIS A 215 -10.17 1.17 -4.40
C HIS A 215 -10.80 0.43 -3.21
N ALA A 216 -11.53 1.13 -2.35
CA ALA A 216 -12.22 0.54 -1.21
C ALA A 216 -13.31 -0.47 -1.64
N ILE A 217 -14.04 -0.18 -2.73
CA ILE A 217 -15.00 -1.14 -3.31
C ILE A 217 -14.27 -2.37 -3.83
N ALA A 218 -13.13 -2.21 -4.50
CA ALA A 218 -12.33 -3.35 -4.94
C ALA A 218 -11.93 -4.24 -3.75
N HIS A 219 -11.41 -3.65 -2.67
CA HIS A 219 -11.13 -4.40 -1.44
C HIS A 219 -12.37 -5.10 -0.85
N ALA A 220 -13.49 -4.40 -0.73
CA ALA A 220 -14.72 -4.97 -0.20
C ALA A 220 -15.20 -6.18 -1.01
N VAL A 221 -15.13 -6.10 -2.34
CA VAL A 221 -15.52 -7.20 -3.23
C VAL A 221 -14.54 -8.38 -3.15
N GLU A 222 -13.24 -8.12 -3.09
CA GLU A 222 -12.21 -9.15 -2.88
C GLU A 222 -12.47 -9.91 -1.57
N TYR A 223 -12.80 -9.21 -0.49
CA TYR A 223 -13.08 -9.82 0.82
C TYR A 223 -14.41 -10.56 0.87
N ALA A 224 -15.43 -10.07 0.14
CA ALA A 224 -16.65 -10.83 -0.07
C ALA A 224 -16.44 -12.08 -0.96
N GLY A 225 -15.37 -12.12 -1.75
CA GLY A 225 -15.09 -13.17 -2.72
C GLY A 225 -16.02 -13.16 -3.93
N ASP A 226 -16.60 -12.00 -4.29
CA ASP A 226 -17.46 -11.88 -5.46
C ASP A 226 -16.71 -11.33 -6.68
N ALA A 227 -15.76 -12.11 -7.18
CA ALA A 227 -14.89 -11.72 -8.29
C ALA A 227 -15.67 -11.22 -9.53
N SER A 228 -16.83 -11.83 -9.84
CA SER A 228 -17.66 -11.41 -10.98
C SER A 228 -18.24 -10.02 -10.79
N LYS A 229 -18.77 -9.71 -9.59
CA LYS A 229 -19.22 -8.36 -9.22
C LYS A 229 -18.10 -7.34 -9.35
N GLY A 230 -16.89 -7.70 -8.95
CA GLY A 230 -15.71 -6.82 -9.00
C GLY A 230 -15.30 -6.48 -10.43
N ILE A 231 -15.22 -7.50 -11.28
CA ILE A 231 -14.93 -7.35 -12.72
C ILE A 231 -15.99 -6.46 -13.39
N ASP A 232 -17.27 -6.71 -13.15
CA ASP A 232 -18.36 -5.94 -13.75
C ASP A 232 -18.33 -4.47 -13.31
N PHE A 233 -18.09 -4.23 -12.01
CA PHE A 233 -17.96 -2.89 -11.46
C PHE A 233 -16.79 -2.14 -12.12
N LEU A 234 -15.58 -2.71 -12.10
CA LEU A 234 -14.37 -2.04 -12.62
C LEU A 234 -14.47 -1.80 -14.13
N LYS A 235 -15.03 -2.74 -14.90
CA LYS A 235 -15.29 -2.54 -16.34
C LYS A 235 -16.27 -1.39 -16.58
N LYS A 236 -17.37 -1.33 -15.83
CA LYS A 236 -18.43 -0.33 -16.01
C LYS A 236 -17.95 1.09 -15.63
N THR A 237 -17.10 1.20 -14.61
CA THR A 237 -16.63 2.49 -14.09
C THR A 237 -15.24 2.88 -14.60
N ASN A 238 -14.66 2.14 -15.54
CA ASN A 238 -13.30 2.34 -16.06
C ASN A 238 -12.97 3.80 -16.39
N GLN A 239 -13.86 4.49 -17.12
CA GLN A 239 -13.68 5.90 -17.50
C GLN A 239 -13.58 6.87 -16.31
N ASN A 240 -14.08 6.47 -15.13
CA ASN A 240 -14.08 7.31 -13.95
C ASN A 240 -12.74 7.23 -13.21
N TRP A 241 -12.23 6.02 -12.96
CA TRP A 241 -11.03 5.82 -12.15
C TRP A 241 -9.73 5.81 -12.97
N GLU A 242 -9.80 5.69 -14.30
CA GLU A 242 -8.61 5.82 -15.18
C GLU A 242 -7.92 7.19 -15.07
N THR A 243 -8.61 8.22 -14.58
CA THR A 243 -8.02 9.54 -14.33
C THR A 243 -7.12 9.58 -13.09
N CYS A 244 -7.21 8.58 -12.21
CA CYS A 244 -6.38 8.45 -11.00
C CYS A 244 -5.11 7.66 -11.32
N ASP A 245 -4.25 8.22 -12.18
CA ASP A 245 -3.11 7.53 -12.78
C ASP A 245 -2.10 6.96 -11.80
N VAL A 246 -2.05 7.45 -10.55
CA VAL A 246 -1.17 6.93 -9.50
C VAL A 246 -1.72 5.61 -8.91
N ILE A 247 -3.02 5.51 -8.63
CA ILE A 247 -3.63 4.29 -8.06
C ILE A 247 -4.18 3.34 -9.12
N LYS A 248 -4.39 3.81 -10.35
CA LYS A 248 -4.94 3.02 -11.47
C LYS A 248 -4.24 1.67 -11.63
N PRO A 249 -2.90 1.55 -11.61
CA PRO A 249 -2.23 0.24 -11.73
C PRO A 249 -2.59 -0.73 -10.60
N HIS A 250 -2.82 -0.22 -9.39
CA HIS A 250 -3.27 -1.02 -8.25
C HIS A 250 -4.73 -1.47 -8.40
N ILE A 251 -5.60 -0.62 -8.95
CA ILE A 251 -6.98 -1.01 -9.30
C ILE A 251 -6.97 -2.09 -10.41
N ASP A 252 -6.08 -1.94 -11.40
CA ASP A 252 -5.86 -2.97 -12.42
C ASP A 252 -5.33 -4.28 -11.82
N TRP A 253 -4.47 -4.20 -10.79
CA TRP A 253 -4.00 -5.35 -10.04
C TRP A 253 -5.15 -6.10 -9.35
N HIS A 254 -6.09 -5.38 -8.72
CA HIS A 254 -7.31 -5.99 -8.17
C HIS A 254 -8.15 -6.69 -9.24
N TRP A 255 -8.31 -6.07 -10.41
CA TRP A 255 -9.00 -6.71 -11.52
C TRP A 255 -8.29 -8.01 -11.91
N ALA A 256 -6.96 -7.99 -12.04
CA ALA A 256 -6.19 -9.18 -12.34
C ALA A 256 -6.38 -10.29 -11.27
N LEU A 257 -6.49 -9.94 -9.99
CA LEU A 257 -6.79 -10.92 -8.94
C LEU A 257 -8.15 -11.59 -9.14
N TYR A 258 -9.19 -10.84 -9.52
CA TYR A 258 -10.51 -11.42 -9.79
C TYR A 258 -10.49 -12.40 -10.96
N GLU A 259 -9.79 -12.04 -12.04
CA GLU A 259 -9.62 -12.90 -13.21
C GLU A 259 -8.86 -14.19 -12.82
N LEU A 260 -7.80 -14.06 -12.03
CA LEU A 260 -7.01 -15.20 -11.57
C LEU A 260 -7.82 -16.12 -10.65
N GLU A 261 -8.61 -15.56 -9.73
CA GLU A 261 -9.47 -16.30 -8.80
C GLU A 261 -10.54 -17.12 -9.57
N GLN A 262 -10.98 -16.64 -10.73
CA GLN A 262 -11.87 -17.35 -11.68
C GLN A 262 -11.12 -18.33 -12.60
N GLY A 263 -9.79 -18.34 -12.59
CA GLY A 263 -8.96 -19.22 -13.42
C GLY A 263 -8.59 -18.63 -14.79
N ASN A 264 -8.88 -17.36 -15.05
CA ASN A 264 -8.60 -16.66 -16.31
C ASN A 264 -7.13 -16.17 -16.33
N ARG A 265 -6.19 -17.11 -16.43
CA ARG A 265 -4.75 -16.83 -16.29
C ARG A 265 -4.19 -15.98 -17.42
N GLU A 266 -4.63 -16.21 -18.66
CA GLU A 266 -4.17 -15.42 -19.82
C GLU A 266 -4.61 -13.96 -19.71
N ILE A 267 -5.83 -13.70 -19.23
CA ILE A 267 -6.33 -12.33 -19.00
C ILE A 267 -5.55 -11.66 -17.86
N THR A 268 -5.26 -12.41 -16.79
CA THR A 268 -4.43 -11.92 -15.68
C THR A 268 -3.04 -11.48 -16.17
N GLU A 269 -2.41 -12.28 -17.03
CA GLU A 269 -1.10 -12.00 -17.63
C GLU A 269 -1.14 -10.81 -18.60
N ASP A 270 -2.23 -10.67 -19.36
CA ASP A 270 -2.48 -9.51 -20.23
C ASP A 270 -2.59 -8.20 -19.42
N ILE A 271 -3.37 -8.19 -18.34
CA ILE A 271 -3.49 -7.03 -17.45
C ILE A 271 -2.13 -6.68 -16.84
N LEU A 272 -1.42 -7.67 -16.29
CA LEU A 272 -0.08 -7.50 -15.72
C LEU A 272 0.87 -6.82 -16.72
N THR A 273 0.88 -7.32 -17.96
CA THR A 273 1.83 -6.85 -18.98
C THR A 273 1.42 -5.48 -19.52
N ASN A 274 0.16 -5.33 -19.93
CA ASN A 274 -0.28 -4.20 -20.75
C ASN A 274 -0.83 -3.03 -19.93
N ARG A 275 -1.36 -3.28 -18.72
CA ARG A 275 -1.98 -2.23 -17.89
C ARG A 275 -1.10 -1.80 -16.72
N ILE A 276 -0.24 -2.68 -16.22
CA ILE A 276 0.64 -2.40 -15.07
C ILE A 276 2.08 -2.19 -15.50
N LEU A 277 2.71 -3.20 -16.12
CA LEU A 277 4.15 -3.16 -16.45
C LEU A 277 4.49 -2.13 -17.53
N ASN A 278 3.71 -2.11 -18.62
CA ASN A 278 3.95 -1.25 -19.78
C ASN A 278 3.23 0.11 -19.68
N LYS A 279 2.84 0.54 -18.48
CA LYS A 279 2.23 1.87 -18.29
C LYS A 279 3.20 3.00 -18.65
N ASP A 280 2.64 4.15 -19.02
CA ASP A 280 3.41 5.39 -19.17
C ASP A 280 3.91 5.91 -17.82
N GLY A 281 5.00 6.68 -17.84
CA GLY A 281 5.60 7.31 -16.65
C GLY A 281 6.55 6.39 -15.88
N GLU A 282 7.05 6.88 -14.74
CA GLU A 282 7.96 6.13 -13.88
C GLU A 282 7.23 5.04 -13.08
N MET A 283 7.96 4.00 -12.69
CA MET A 283 7.48 2.97 -11.78
C MET A 283 7.66 3.46 -10.35
N ILE A 284 6.66 3.26 -9.50
CA ILE A 284 6.75 3.48 -8.05
C ILE A 284 6.75 2.14 -7.31
N MET A 285 7.12 2.16 -6.03
CA MET A 285 7.19 0.95 -5.21
C MET A 285 5.87 0.18 -5.17
N LEU A 286 4.71 0.87 -5.16
CA LEU A 286 3.40 0.22 -5.21
C LEU A 286 3.21 -0.63 -6.49
N ASP A 287 3.57 -0.09 -7.66
CA ASP A 287 3.52 -0.84 -8.91
C ASP A 287 4.41 -2.10 -8.82
N PHE A 288 5.61 -1.94 -8.26
CA PHE A 288 6.58 -3.01 -8.14
C PHE A 288 6.06 -4.16 -7.27
N VAL A 289 5.57 -3.86 -6.06
CA VAL A 289 5.06 -4.90 -5.15
C VAL A 289 3.83 -5.59 -5.74
N ASP A 290 2.96 -4.87 -6.43
CA ASP A 290 1.79 -5.44 -7.11
C ASP A 290 2.21 -6.42 -8.21
N MET A 291 3.15 -6.02 -9.07
CA MET A 291 3.69 -6.89 -10.12
C MET A 291 4.35 -8.13 -9.54
N ALA A 292 5.21 -7.97 -8.54
CA ALA A 292 5.88 -9.09 -7.88
C ALA A 292 4.87 -10.07 -7.27
N ALA A 293 3.84 -9.55 -6.60
CA ALA A 293 2.79 -10.34 -5.99
C ALA A 293 1.93 -11.08 -7.03
N LEU A 294 1.65 -10.45 -8.18
CA LEU A 294 0.84 -11.04 -9.25
C LEU A 294 1.61 -12.11 -10.03
N ILE A 295 2.89 -11.85 -10.32
CA ILE A 295 3.84 -12.83 -10.87
C ILE A 295 3.86 -14.08 -10.00
N TYR A 296 4.04 -13.91 -8.68
CA TYR A 296 4.13 -15.05 -7.78
C TYR A 296 2.81 -15.84 -7.70
N ARG A 297 1.66 -15.15 -7.72
CA ARG A 297 0.34 -15.81 -7.78
C ARG A 297 0.16 -16.62 -9.08
N LEU A 298 0.59 -16.08 -10.22
CA LEU A 298 0.56 -16.79 -11.50
C LEU A 298 1.44 -18.06 -11.47
N LYS A 299 2.63 -18.00 -10.84
CA LYS A 299 3.48 -19.18 -10.60
C LYS A 299 2.77 -20.23 -9.74
N LEU A 300 2.14 -19.82 -8.64
CA LEU A 300 1.37 -20.73 -7.78
C LEU A 300 0.19 -21.38 -8.52
N ALA A 301 -0.39 -20.66 -9.49
CA ALA A 301 -1.41 -21.20 -10.39
C ALA A 301 -0.84 -22.12 -11.49
N GLY A 302 0.48 -22.25 -11.61
CA GLY A 302 1.15 -23.11 -12.60
C GLY A 302 1.36 -22.46 -13.97
N GLN A 303 1.25 -21.14 -14.08
CA GLN A 303 1.55 -20.39 -15.32
C GLN A 303 3.07 -20.26 -15.51
N LYS A 304 3.56 -20.48 -16.75
CA LYS A 304 4.97 -20.36 -17.12
C LYS A 304 5.24 -19.02 -17.82
N CYS A 305 5.32 -17.90 -17.11
CA CYS A 305 5.45 -16.56 -17.74
C CYS A 305 6.89 -16.17 -18.14
N SER A 306 7.46 -16.74 -19.21
CA SER A 306 8.86 -16.44 -19.59
C SER A 306 9.13 -14.99 -20.07
N THR A 307 8.11 -14.29 -20.59
CA THR A 307 8.28 -12.96 -21.20
C THR A 307 8.27 -11.82 -20.16
N THR A 308 7.34 -11.86 -19.20
CA THR A 308 7.26 -10.85 -18.11
C THR A 308 8.49 -10.91 -17.20
N TYR A 309 9.02 -12.11 -16.92
CA TYR A 309 10.23 -12.31 -16.12
C TYR A 309 11.50 -11.74 -16.77
N SER A 310 11.45 -11.39 -18.06
CA SER A 310 12.58 -10.81 -18.79
C SER A 310 12.49 -9.28 -18.93
N SER A 311 11.57 -8.62 -18.21
CA SER A 311 11.40 -7.16 -18.31
C SER A 311 12.59 -6.37 -17.77
N ASN A 312 13.25 -5.60 -18.64
CA ASN A 312 14.32 -4.68 -18.26
C ASN A 312 13.84 -3.60 -17.28
N ARG A 313 12.56 -3.18 -17.39
CA ARG A 313 11.99 -2.15 -16.53
C ARG A 313 11.88 -2.65 -15.08
N LEU A 314 11.39 -3.88 -14.89
CA LEU A 314 11.29 -4.48 -13.56
C LEU A 314 12.66 -4.79 -12.98
N LYS A 315 13.58 -5.33 -13.80
CA LYS A 315 14.97 -5.59 -13.39
C LYS A 315 15.69 -4.32 -12.94
N LYS A 316 15.53 -3.21 -13.69
CA LYS A 316 16.13 -1.92 -13.33
C LYS A 316 15.60 -1.44 -11.97
N PHE A 317 14.28 -1.43 -11.78
CA PHE A 317 13.68 -1.00 -10.52
C PHE A 317 14.12 -1.88 -9.34
N LEU A 318 14.12 -3.20 -9.53
CA LEU A 318 14.63 -4.15 -8.54
C LEU A 318 16.07 -3.82 -8.13
N ASN A 319 16.97 -3.61 -9.10
CA ASN A 319 18.38 -3.33 -8.83
C ASN A 319 18.58 -1.99 -8.11
N ASP A 320 17.79 -0.97 -8.47
CA ASP A 320 17.87 0.36 -7.87
C ASP A 320 17.41 0.36 -6.39
N HIS A 321 16.55 -0.61 -6.00
CA HIS A 321 15.92 -0.68 -4.67
C HIS A 321 16.24 -1.95 -3.85
N LEU A 322 17.17 -2.80 -4.33
CA LEU A 322 17.44 -4.12 -3.75
C LEU A 322 17.85 -4.07 -2.28
N HIS A 323 18.49 -2.98 -1.86
CA HIS A 323 19.09 -2.84 -0.54
C HIS A 323 18.44 -1.74 0.30
N ASP A 324 17.21 -1.35 -0.04
CA ASP A 324 16.53 -0.26 0.65
C ASP A 324 16.18 -0.63 2.10
N HIS A 325 15.58 -1.82 2.30
CA HIS A 325 15.22 -2.37 3.61
C HIS A 325 14.47 -1.39 4.52
N THR A 326 13.54 -0.61 3.94
CA THR A 326 12.71 0.36 4.66
C THR A 326 11.45 -0.29 5.25
N LEU A 327 10.82 -1.19 4.48
CA LEU A 327 9.65 -1.96 4.89
C LEU A 327 9.85 -3.43 4.56
N ILE A 328 9.61 -4.32 5.54
CA ILE A 328 9.70 -5.77 5.35
C ILE A 328 8.70 -6.27 4.30
N PHE A 329 7.54 -5.62 4.21
CA PHE A 329 6.58 -5.89 3.14
C PHE A 329 7.24 -5.78 1.76
N ASN A 330 7.96 -4.67 1.49
CA ASN A 330 8.63 -4.46 0.21
C ASN A 330 9.75 -5.50 0.01
N ASP A 331 10.55 -5.78 1.05
CA ASP A 331 11.62 -6.78 1.00
C ASP A 331 11.10 -8.18 0.65
N LEU A 332 9.95 -8.59 1.21
CA LEU A 332 9.30 -9.86 0.88
C LEU A 332 8.83 -9.90 -0.57
N HIS A 333 8.33 -8.78 -1.10
CA HIS A 333 7.88 -8.69 -2.49
C HIS A 333 9.04 -8.71 -3.49
N VAL A 334 10.13 -8.02 -3.17
CA VAL A 334 11.42 -8.17 -3.86
C VAL A 334 11.82 -9.65 -3.90
N TYR A 335 11.76 -10.33 -2.75
CA TYR A 335 12.19 -11.71 -2.62
C TYR A 335 11.32 -12.73 -3.36
N PHE A 336 10.04 -12.43 -3.63
CA PHE A 336 9.15 -13.30 -4.42
C PHE A 336 9.67 -13.53 -5.85
N ILE A 337 10.31 -12.52 -6.43
CA ILE A 337 10.74 -12.54 -7.82
C ILE A 337 12.26 -12.49 -7.99
N LEU A 338 13.02 -12.36 -6.89
CA LEU A 338 14.46 -12.13 -6.94
C LEU A 338 15.19 -13.17 -7.80
N ASP A 339 14.88 -14.46 -7.65
CA ASP A 339 15.53 -15.54 -8.41
C ASP A 339 15.25 -15.50 -9.93
N ASP A 340 14.22 -14.77 -10.37
CA ASP A 340 13.96 -14.58 -11.80
C ASP A 340 14.93 -13.57 -12.43
N TYR A 341 15.57 -12.72 -11.62
CA TYR A 341 16.32 -11.55 -12.08
C TYR A 341 17.78 -11.51 -11.60
N ALA A 342 18.09 -12.24 -10.54
CA ALA A 342 19.35 -12.18 -9.81
C ALA A 342 19.99 -13.57 -9.69
N ASP A 343 21.31 -13.60 -9.57
CA ASP A 343 22.05 -14.84 -9.33
C ASP A 343 22.18 -15.16 -7.82
N ALA A 344 22.88 -16.25 -7.51
CA ALA A 344 23.08 -16.68 -6.12
C ALA A 344 23.89 -15.68 -5.29
N GLU A 345 24.80 -14.92 -5.90
CA GLU A 345 25.62 -13.91 -5.22
C GLU A 345 24.75 -12.72 -4.81
N ASP A 346 23.98 -12.17 -5.74
CA ASP A 346 23.03 -11.08 -5.50
C ASP A 346 22.00 -11.45 -4.41
N ARG A 347 21.47 -12.68 -4.46
CA ARG A 347 20.55 -13.19 -3.44
C ARG A 347 21.19 -13.29 -2.07
N ASN A 348 22.40 -13.84 -1.98
CA ASN A 348 23.11 -13.94 -0.70
C ASN A 348 23.45 -12.54 -0.15
N ASN A 349 23.78 -11.61 -1.05
CA ASN A 349 24.01 -10.21 -0.71
C ASN A 349 22.75 -9.56 -0.13
N PHE A 350 21.59 -9.73 -0.78
CA PHE A 350 20.29 -9.27 -0.27
C PHE A 350 20.01 -9.80 1.14
N LEU A 351 20.15 -11.11 1.37
CA LEU A 351 19.89 -11.71 2.69
C LEU A 351 20.86 -11.19 3.77
N ARG A 352 22.11 -10.92 3.39
CA ARG A 352 23.10 -10.32 4.29
C ARG A 352 22.72 -8.89 4.67
N THR A 353 22.41 -8.02 3.70
CA THR A 353 22.03 -6.62 3.99
C THR A 353 20.70 -6.53 4.72
N LEU A 354 19.75 -7.41 4.43
CA LEU A 354 18.48 -7.55 5.16
C LEU A 354 18.72 -7.87 6.65
N LYS A 355 19.62 -8.82 6.94
CA LYS A 355 19.97 -9.19 8.31
C LYS A 355 20.65 -8.02 9.03
N GLU A 356 21.59 -7.34 8.37
CA GLU A 356 22.25 -6.15 8.91
C GLU A 356 21.24 -5.03 9.25
N ALA A 357 20.21 -4.85 8.43
CA ALA A 357 19.17 -3.84 8.65
C ALA A 357 18.22 -4.16 9.81
N TYR A 358 17.89 -5.44 10.05
CA TYR A 358 16.80 -5.80 10.96
C TYR A 358 17.16 -6.63 12.19
N ASP A 359 18.18 -7.50 12.16
CA ASP A 359 18.36 -8.57 13.16
C ASP A 359 18.57 -8.00 14.58
N THR A 360 19.26 -6.87 14.69
CA THR A 360 19.51 -6.16 15.96
C THR A 360 18.88 -4.76 16.01
N SER A 361 18.03 -4.41 15.05
CA SER A 361 17.44 -3.07 14.98
C SER A 361 16.28 -2.91 15.97
N ASP A 362 16.22 -1.75 16.62
CA ASP A 362 15.12 -1.35 17.50
C ASP A 362 13.96 -0.69 16.72
N SER A 363 14.03 -0.62 15.38
CA SER A 363 12.93 -0.16 14.56
C SER A 363 11.73 -1.11 14.64
N ASP A 364 10.54 -0.61 14.30
CA ASP A 364 9.31 -1.41 14.30
C ASP A 364 9.45 -2.60 13.33
N ASN A 365 10.00 -2.37 12.13
CA ASN A 365 10.33 -3.45 11.19
C ASN A 365 11.35 -4.44 11.79
N GLY A 366 12.40 -3.99 12.48
CA GLY A 366 13.35 -4.89 13.16
C GLY A 366 12.64 -5.88 14.10
N HIS A 367 11.66 -5.40 14.86
CA HIS A 367 10.83 -6.26 15.71
C HIS A 367 9.98 -7.26 14.91
N VAL A 368 9.29 -6.79 13.86
CA VAL A 368 8.46 -7.64 12.98
C VAL A 368 9.29 -8.69 12.25
N TYR A 369 10.51 -8.36 11.81
CA TYR A 369 11.44 -9.30 11.18
C TYR A 369 11.73 -10.48 12.10
N ARG A 370 12.12 -10.20 13.35
CA ARG A 370 12.47 -11.24 14.33
C ARG A 370 11.28 -12.13 14.70
N GLN A 371 10.07 -11.59 14.71
CA GLN A 371 8.86 -12.33 15.11
C GLN A 371 8.21 -13.11 13.96
N VAL A 372 8.24 -12.56 12.74
CA VAL A 372 7.47 -13.06 11.61
C VAL A 372 8.31 -13.10 10.34
N GLY A 373 8.94 -11.97 9.97
CA GLY A 373 9.60 -11.83 8.66
C GLY A 373 10.65 -12.91 8.37
N LYS A 374 11.55 -13.20 9.32
CA LYS A 374 12.60 -14.20 9.19
C LYS A 374 12.06 -15.59 8.80
N TYR A 375 10.94 -15.99 9.39
CA TYR A 375 10.30 -17.28 9.11
C TYR A 375 9.65 -17.29 7.71
N ILE A 376 9.11 -16.16 7.25
CA ILE A 376 8.57 -16.04 5.89
C ILE A 376 9.70 -16.18 4.86
N PHE A 377 10.83 -15.49 5.03
CA PHE A 377 11.99 -15.64 4.13
C PHE A 377 12.50 -17.08 4.08
N GLN A 378 12.63 -17.73 5.25
CA GLN A 378 13.01 -19.15 5.34
C GLN A 378 11.98 -20.06 4.65
N ALA A 379 10.68 -19.80 4.81
CA ALA A 379 9.64 -20.57 4.16
C ALA A 379 9.69 -20.43 2.64
N MET A 380 9.98 -19.24 2.12
CA MET A 380 10.16 -19.02 0.68
C MET A 380 11.35 -19.79 0.12
N ASP A 381 12.42 -19.95 0.90
CA ASP A 381 13.57 -20.80 0.53
C ASP A 381 13.19 -22.28 0.49
N GLN A 382 12.49 -22.77 1.51
CA GLN A 382 12.00 -24.16 1.53
C GLN A 382 11.02 -24.43 0.39
N PHE A 383 10.20 -23.44 0.02
CA PHE A 383 9.26 -23.57 -1.09
C PHE A 383 9.96 -23.78 -2.43
N LYS A 384 11.07 -23.08 -2.68
CA LYS A 384 11.89 -23.22 -3.90
C LYS A 384 12.44 -24.63 -4.05
N GLU A 385 12.91 -25.20 -2.96
CA GLU A 385 13.40 -26.58 -2.89
C GLU A 385 12.27 -27.63 -2.88
N LYS A 386 11.00 -27.21 -2.95
CA LYS A 386 9.80 -28.05 -2.85
C LYS A 386 9.70 -28.80 -1.51
N ASN A 387 10.34 -28.29 -0.47
CA ASN A 387 10.24 -28.79 0.91
C ASN A 387 8.95 -28.29 1.55
N TYR A 388 7.80 -28.65 0.96
CA TYR A 388 6.49 -28.10 1.32
C TYR A 388 6.11 -28.35 2.79
N SER A 389 6.58 -29.45 3.38
CA SER A 389 6.35 -29.71 4.81
C SER A 389 6.98 -28.63 5.69
N ASP A 390 8.23 -28.23 5.41
CA ASP A 390 8.92 -27.21 6.20
C ASP A 390 8.30 -25.83 6.00
N VAL A 391 7.77 -25.53 4.80
CA VAL A 391 6.99 -24.31 4.55
C VAL A 391 5.78 -24.24 5.49
N VAL A 392 5.06 -25.34 5.65
CA VAL A 392 3.89 -25.41 6.54
C VAL A 392 4.30 -25.19 8.00
N GLU A 393 5.34 -25.87 8.46
CA GLU A 393 5.85 -25.75 9.83
C GLU A 393 6.36 -24.35 10.16
N LEU A 394 6.91 -23.63 9.17
CA LEU A 394 7.37 -22.24 9.33
C LEU A 394 6.21 -21.23 9.31
N LEU A 395 5.27 -21.37 8.38
CA LEU A 395 4.22 -20.36 8.16
C LEU A 395 2.99 -20.53 9.05
N TYR A 396 2.55 -21.77 9.30
CA TYR A 396 1.31 -22.01 10.03
C TYR A 396 1.31 -21.40 11.46
N PRO A 397 2.39 -21.51 12.26
CA PRO A 397 2.43 -20.96 13.62
C PRO A 397 2.36 -19.42 13.67
N ILE A 398 2.83 -18.74 12.63
CA ILE A 398 2.91 -17.28 12.57
C ILE A 398 1.75 -16.65 11.78
N ARG A 399 0.89 -17.44 11.13
CA ARG A 399 -0.11 -16.95 10.15
C ARG A 399 -0.95 -15.78 10.66
N ASN A 400 -1.36 -15.82 11.94
CA ASN A 400 -2.20 -14.79 12.56
C ASN A 400 -1.45 -13.51 12.92
N LYS A 401 -0.12 -13.48 12.75
CA LYS A 401 0.76 -12.33 13.00
C LYS A 401 1.28 -11.71 11.70
N ILE A 402 1.04 -12.34 10.54
CA ILE A 402 1.51 -11.84 9.23
C ILE A 402 0.99 -10.44 8.95
N TYR A 403 -0.16 -10.04 9.51
CA TYR A 403 -0.66 -8.67 9.36
C TYR A 403 0.35 -7.59 9.77
N GLN A 404 1.26 -7.89 10.71
CA GLN A 404 2.25 -6.94 11.22
C GLN A 404 3.29 -6.49 10.18
N ILE A 405 3.42 -7.20 9.06
CA ILE A 405 4.33 -6.77 7.99
C ILE A 405 3.81 -5.55 7.23
N GLY A 406 2.53 -5.18 7.39
CA GLY A 406 1.87 -4.15 6.60
C GLY A 406 1.14 -4.67 5.36
N GLY A 407 0.72 -3.75 4.50
CA GLY A 407 -0.07 -4.02 3.30
C GLY A 407 -1.57 -4.13 3.59
N SER A 408 -2.36 -4.55 2.59
CA SER A 408 -3.78 -4.88 2.75
C SER A 408 -4.00 -6.38 3.00
N ASN A 409 -5.19 -6.78 3.43
CA ASN A 409 -5.52 -8.22 3.52
C ASN A 409 -5.41 -8.89 2.14
N ALA A 410 -5.78 -8.21 1.05
CA ALA A 410 -5.68 -8.73 -0.32
C ALA A 410 -4.22 -9.00 -0.73
N GLN A 411 -3.31 -8.09 -0.40
CA GLN A 411 -1.88 -8.26 -0.71
C GLN A 411 -1.28 -9.40 0.11
N ARG A 412 -1.52 -9.41 1.43
CA ARG A 412 -1.03 -10.45 2.35
C ARG A 412 -1.62 -11.83 2.10
N ASP A 413 -2.73 -11.90 1.38
CA ASP A 413 -3.35 -13.16 1.02
C ASP A 413 -2.40 -14.12 0.28
N LEU A 414 -1.37 -13.57 -0.39
CA LEU A 414 -0.33 -14.37 -1.02
C LEU A 414 0.35 -15.34 -0.06
N PHE A 415 0.61 -14.93 1.18
CA PHE A 415 1.24 -15.78 2.19
C PHE A 415 0.30 -16.90 2.65
N ASN A 416 -1.02 -16.64 2.69
CA ASN A 416 -2.03 -17.68 2.93
C ASN A 416 -2.08 -18.67 1.76
N LEU A 417 -2.03 -18.17 0.52
CA LEU A 417 -1.98 -19.02 -0.68
C LEU A 417 -0.71 -19.88 -0.71
N LEU A 418 0.44 -19.33 -0.32
CA LEU A 418 1.69 -20.07 -0.20
C LEU A 418 1.60 -21.21 0.83
N LEU A 419 1.00 -20.93 1.99
CA LEU A 419 0.74 -21.93 3.03
C LEU A 419 -0.23 -23.01 2.54
N ILE A 420 -1.36 -22.63 1.94
CA ILE A 420 -2.35 -23.58 1.38
C ILE A 420 -1.69 -24.44 0.31
N HIS A 421 -0.99 -23.83 -0.64
CA HIS A 421 -0.29 -24.54 -1.71
C HIS A 421 0.67 -25.58 -1.15
N SER A 422 1.48 -25.20 -0.16
CA SER A 422 2.44 -26.10 0.47
C SER A 422 1.75 -27.21 1.27
N ALA A 423 0.67 -26.91 1.98
CA ALA A 423 -0.09 -27.90 2.71
C ALA A 423 -0.74 -28.94 1.78
N VAL A 424 -1.23 -28.52 0.60
CA VAL A 424 -1.77 -29.42 -0.43
C VAL A 424 -0.71 -30.35 -0.98
N HIS A 425 0.49 -29.84 -1.29
CA HIS A 425 1.56 -30.59 -1.94
C HIS A 425 2.54 -31.27 -0.96
N SER A 426 2.31 -31.14 0.34
CA SER A 426 3.12 -31.81 1.35
C SER A 426 2.84 -33.32 1.34
N ASN A 427 3.90 -34.10 1.54
CA ASN A 427 3.83 -35.56 1.72
C ASN A 427 3.35 -35.97 3.14
N ASN A 428 3.01 -35.02 4.01
CA ASN A 428 2.48 -35.28 5.34
C ASN A 428 0.93 -35.25 5.32
N ASN A 429 0.30 -36.37 5.66
CA ASN A 429 -1.17 -36.50 5.69
C ASN A 429 -1.82 -35.48 6.62
N GLN A 430 -1.19 -35.08 7.72
CA GLN A 430 -1.71 -34.04 8.61
C GLN A 430 -1.74 -32.66 7.92
N HIS A 431 -0.73 -32.35 7.10
CA HIS A 431 -0.69 -31.09 6.34
C HIS A 431 -1.79 -31.05 5.27
N GLN A 432 -2.04 -32.16 4.59
CA GLN A 432 -3.14 -32.25 3.63
C GLN A 432 -4.51 -32.10 4.30
N GLN A 433 -4.69 -32.64 5.51
CA GLN A 433 -5.91 -32.40 6.30
C GLN A 433 -6.01 -30.93 6.73
N LEU A 434 -4.90 -30.31 7.13
CA LEU A 434 -4.84 -28.89 7.42
C LEU A 434 -5.22 -28.05 6.18
N ALA A 435 -4.74 -28.41 4.98
CA ALA A 435 -5.09 -27.74 3.73
C ALA A 435 -6.61 -27.71 3.52
N LYS A 436 -7.30 -28.84 3.73
CA LYS A 436 -8.78 -28.90 3.67
C LYS A 436 -9.43 -27.91 4.64
N ARG A 437 -8.90 -27.77 5.85
CA ARG A 437 -9.44 -26.82 6.85
C ARG A 437 -9.17 -25.37 6.47
N LEU A 438 -7.98 -25.05 5.98
CA LEU A 438 -7.62 -23.70 5.54
C LEU A 438 -8.42 -23.26 4.32
N ILE A 439 -8.65 -24.17 3.35
CA ILE A 439 -9.53 -23.91 2.21
C ILE A 439 -10.95 -23.61 2.69
N ASN A 440 -11.50 -24.42 3.61
CA ASN A 440 -12.82 -24.17 4.19
C ASN A 440 -12.88 -22.83 4.94
N GLU A 441 -11.87 -22.52 5.76
CA GLU A 441 -11.77 -21.25 6.50
C GLU A 441 -11.83 -20.06 5.54
N ARG A 442 -10.99 -20.07 4.50
CA ARG A 442 -10.96 -19.04 3.47
C ARG A 442 -12.31 -18.92 2.73
N CYS A 443 -12.88 -20.04 2.31
CA CYS A 443 -14.15 -20.07 1.59
C CYS A 443 -15.36 -19.68 2.44
N LEU A 444 -15.28 -19.74 3.78
CA LEU A 444 -16.33 -19.25 4.66
C LEU A 444 -16.17 -17.76 5.00
N LEU A 445 -14.91 -17.28 5.05
CA LEU A 445 -14.63 -15.85 5.20
C LEU A 445 -15.09 -15.05 3.99
N ARG A 446 -14.97 -15.64 2.79
CA ARG A 446 -15.49 -15.10 1.53
C ARG A 446 -16.91 -15.61 1.33
N ASN A 447 -17.92 -14.74 1.28
CA ASN A 447 -19.34 -15.11 1.17
C ASN A 447 -19.66 -16.12 0.04
N LYS A 448 -18.83 -16.21 -1.01
CA LYS A 448 -18.94 -17.24 -2.06
C LYS A 448 -17.97 -18.41 -1.82
N THR A 449 -18.53 -19.60 -1.61
CA THR A 449 -17.83 -20.77 -1.06
C THR A 449 -16.84 -21.50 -1.98
N LYS A 450 -16.76 -21.22 -3.29
CA LYS A 450 -15.89 -21.99 -4.21
C LYS A 450 -15.43 -21.16 -5.42
N SER A 451 -14.31 -20.46 -5.29
CA SER A 451 -13.61 -19.94 -6.46
C SER A 451 -12.92 -21.05 -7.24
N LYS A 452 -12.61 -20.81 -8.52
CA LYS A 452 -11.95 -21.84 -9.35
C LYS A 452 -10.57 -22.18 -8.81
N LEU A 453 -9.85 -21.19 -8.28
CA LEU A 453 -8.56 -21.40 -7.65
C LEU A 453 -8.66 -22.35 -6.44
N MET A 454 -9.65 -22.15 -5.56
CA MET A 454 -9.84 -23.02 -4.39
C MET A 454 -10.30 -24.43 -4.77
N GLU A 455 -11.13 -24.57 -5.82
CA GLU A 455 -11.47 -25.89 -6.38
C GLU A 455 -10.23 -26.63 -6.86
N ASN A 456 -9.33 -25.96 -7.57
CA ASN A 456 -8.10 -26.57 -8.07
C ASN A 456 -7.22 -27.08 -6.92
N TYR A 457 -7.08 -26.30 -5.84
CA TYR A 457 -6.37 -26.77 -4.65
C TYR A 457 -7.05 -27.95 -3.96
N ALA A 458 -8.38 -27.89 -3.80
CA ALA A 458 -9.13 -28.99 -3.18
C ALA A 458 -9.01 -30.30 -3.98
N ASN A 459 -9.02 -30.23 -5.31
CA ASN A 459 -8.88 -31.38 -6.19
C ASN A 459 -7.46 -31.95 -6.23
N ALA A 460 -6.45 -31.16 -5.89
CA ALA A 460 -5.05 -31.59 -5.87
C ALA A 460 -4.67 -32.34 -4.58
N ILE A 461 -5.52 -32.31 -3.54
CA ILE A 461 -5.29 -33.07 -2.32
C ILE A 461 -5.50 -34.55 -2.62
N LEU A 462 -4.43 -35.35 -2.52
CA LEU A 462 -4.48 -36.79 -2.70
C LEU A 462 -5.47 -37.40 -1.69
N ILE A 463 -6.41 -38.18 -2.20
CA ILE A 463 -7.40 -38.88 -1.39
C ILE A 463 -6.74 -40.17 -0.90
N ASP A 464 -6.48 -40.26 0.40
CA ASP A 464 -6.42 -41.53 1.13
C ASP A 464 -7.79 -41.83 1.74
#